data_AF-A0A9J6P6Z8-F1
#
_entry.id   AF-A0A9J6P6Z8-F1
#
_cell.length_a   1.000
_cell.length_b   1.000
_cell.length_c   1.000
_cell.angle_alpha   90.00
_cell.angle_beta   90.00
_cell.angle_gamma   90.00
#
_symmetry.space_group_name_H-M   'P 1'
#
loop_
_entity.id
_entity.type
_entity.pdbx_description
1 polymer ?
#
loop_
_entity_poly.entity_id
_entity_poly.type
_entity_poly.pdbx_seq_one_letter_code
_entity_poly.pdbx_strand_id
1 'polypeptide(L)'
;MNYSSKTIIIGQIIVICFSIMGVFAINRLADTSKEEKLVAKLFGYTMLTAFKVKINSTYLPLGPIIAYVLMKKSLKNKKAKSLAIILGIFLIFYPSEFVLNKIEQSLYPRNNIRTYLVGERRHGGIATIFYTKNGISLTTFTADILDNEIETADMLYNELINCEVSNNRRMIEYEYFFHFNQDIEDPRFGRLEFKVGVEAKELQLDYENKTYIFNTSEEFQKLFKDIVE
;
A
#
# COMPACT_ATOMS: atom_id res chain seq x y z
N MET A 1 1.86 -9.92 -0.91
CA MET A 1 1.95 -8.45 -1.13
C MET A 1 2.60 -7.84 0.09
N ASN A 2 3.62 -6.98 -0.09
CA ASN A 2 4.21 -6.23 1.02
C ASN A 2 3.45 -4.90 1.15
N TYR A 3 2.66 -4.75 2.21
CA TYR A 3 1.95 -3.50 2.52
C TYR A 3 2.91 -2.47 3.11
N SER A 4 2.64 -1.18 2.86
CA SER A 4 3.36 -0.12 3.54
C SER A 4 3.18 -0.23 5.06
N SER A 5 4.19 0.15 5.83
CA SER A 5 4.07 0.33 7.28
C SER A 5 2.89 1.24 7.64
N LYS A 6 2.63 2.29 6.85
CA LYS A 6 1.48 3.20 7.04
C LYS A 6 0.14 2.49 6.90
N THR A 7 -0.01 1.63 5.88
CA THR A 7 -1.22 0.83 5.65
C THR A 7 -1.49 -0.13 6.79
N ILE A 8 -0.44 -0.80 7.30
CA ILE A 8 -0.56 -1.71 8.43
C ILE A 8 -1.02 -0.96 9.68
N ILE A 9 -0.42 0.21 9.96
CA ILE A 9 -0.80 1.06 11.10
C ILE A 9 -2.25 1.52 10.98
N ILE A 10 -2.68 2.01 9.82
CA ILE A 10 -4.06 2.45 9.60
C ILE A 10 -5.04 1.29 9.75
N GLY A 11 -4.70 0.11 9.21
CA GLY A 11 -5.48 -1.11 9.40
C GLY A 11 -5.64 -1.49 10.88
N GLN A 12 -4.56 -1.39 11.67
CA GLN A 12 -4.60 -1.64 13.11
C GLN A 12 -5.47 -0.61 13.85
N ILE A 13 -5.36 0.67 13.52
CA ILE A 13 -6.19 1.74 14.11
C ILE A 13 -7.67 1.47 13.83
N ILE A 14 -8.03 1.08 12.60
CA ILE A 14 -9.41 0.75 12.24
C ILE A 14 -9.93 -0.41 13.11
N VAL A 15 -9.15 -1.49 13.24
CA VAL A 15 -9.52 -2.65 14.08
C VAL A 15 -9.72 -2.22 15.55
N ILE A 16 -8.84 -1.37 16.09
CA ILE A 16 -8.96 -0.85 17.46
C ILE A 16 -10.24 -0.02 17.61
N CYS A 17 -10.52 0.90 16.68
CA CYS A 17 -11.73 1.72 16.71
C CYS A 17 -13.01 0.87 16.66
N PHE A 18 -13.08 -0.11 15.75
CA PHE A 18 -14.21 -1.05 15.69
C PHE A 18 -14.36 -1.88 16.96
N SER A 19 -13.25 -2.28 17.57
CA SER A 19 -13.26 -2.99 18.85
C SER A 19 -13.88 -2.15 19.97
N ILE A 20 -13.44 -0.90 20.09
CA ILE A 20 -13.95 0.04 21.11
C ILE A 20 -15.44 0.31 20.89
N MET A 21 -15.84 0.64 19.66
CA MET A 21 -17.23 0.89 19.30
C MET A 21 -18.12 -0.33 19.56
N GLY A 22 -17.67 -1.52 19.17
CA GLY A 22 -18.40 -2.77 19.38
C GLY A 22 -18.56 -3.09 20.86
N VAL A 23 -17.51 -2.95 21.67
CA VAL A 23 -17.61 -3.15 23.13
C VAL A 23 -18.59 -2.15 23.76
N PHE A 24 -18.56 -0.89 23.34
CA PHE A 24 -19.48 0.12 23.86
C PHE A 24 -20.94 -0.15 23.47
N ALA A 25 -21.18 -0.58 22.24
CA ALA A 25 -22.50 -0.99 21.77
C ALA A 25 -23.04 -2.20 22.55
N ILE A 26 -22.21 -3.22 22.78
CA ILE A 26 -22.56 -4.39 23.60
C ILE A 26 -22.86 -3.98 25.03
N ASN A 27 -22.07 -3.06 25.60
CA ASN A 27 -22.29 -2.56 26.96
C ASN A 27 -23.63 -1.83 27.10
N ARG A 28 -24.06 -1.06 26.10
CA ARG A 28 -25.39 -0.40 26.11
C ARG A 28 -26.56 -1.39 26.11
N LEU A 29 -26.37 -2.58 25.57
CA LEU A 29 -27.38 -3.64 25.54
C LEU A 29 -27.34 -4.52 26.81
N ALA A 30 -26.34 -4.33 27.68
CA ALA A 30 -26.12 -5.14 28.86
C ALA A 30 -26.68 -4.48 30.12
N ASP A 31 -27.04 -5.30 31.11
CA ASP A 31 -27.48 -4.81 32.40
C ASP A 31 -26.25 -4.47 33.25
N THR A 32 -25.84 -3.21 33.21
CA THR A 32 -24.64 -2.68 33.86
C THR A 32 -24.74 -2.69 35.38
N SER A 33 -25.96 -2.64 35.93
CA SER A 33 -26.21 -2.67 37.38
C SER A 33 -25.81 -4.01 38.01
N LYS A 34 -25.80 -5.09 37.21
CA LYS A 34 -25.53 -6.45 37.70
C LYS A 34 -24.06 -6.72 37.90
N GLU A 35 -23.15 -6.01 37.22
CA GLU A 35 -21.75 -6.40 37.17
C GLU A 35 -20.78 -5.21 37.09
N GLU A 36 -20.00 -5.03 38.15
CA GLU A 36 -18.90 -4.07 38.16
C GLU A 36 -17.85 -4.37 37.10
N LYS A 37 -17.28 -3.28 36.55
CA LYS A 37 -16.22 -3.29 35.53
C LYS A 37 -16.61 -4.10 34.28
N LEU A 38 -17.88 -4.11 33.91
CA LEU A 38 -18.39 -4.86 32.77
C LEU A 38 -17.65 -4.48 31.46
N VAL A 39 -17.43 -3.20 31.21
CA VAL A 39 -16.69 -2.71 30.03
C VAL A 39 -15.30 -3.35 29.93
N ALA A 40 -14.53 -3.33 31.02
CA ALA A 40 -13.20 -3.93 31.07
C ALA A 40 -13.25 -5.44 30.81
N LYS A 41 -14.26 -6.13 31.36
CA LYS A 41 -14.47 -7.56 31.10
C LYS A 41 -14.79 -7.82 29.63
N LEU A 42 -15.68 -7.03 29.02
CA LEU A 42 -16.04 -7.15 27.60
C LEU A 42 -14.80 -6.94 26.71
N PHE A 43 -13.98 -5.91 26.99
CA PHE A 43 -12.67 -5.75 26.33
C PHE A 43 -11.78 -6.97 26.51
N GLY A 44 -11.70 -7.51 27.73
CA GLY A 44 -10.95 -8.73 28.02
C GLY A 44 -11.42 -9.91 27.18
N TYR A 45 -12.73 -10.14 27.05
CA TYR A 45 -13.28 -11.19 26.19
C TYR A 45 -12.94 -10.96 24.71
N THR A 46 -13.11 -9.73 24.20
CA THR A 46 -12.81 -9.38 22.80
C THR A 46 -11.33 -9.51 22.47
N MET A 47 -10.42 -9.14 23.39
CA MET A 47 -8.98 -9.26 23.18
C MET A 47 -8.51 -10.70 23.33
N LEU A 48 -9.03 -11.43 24.32
CA LEU A 48 -8.65 -12.83 24.55
C LEU A 48 -8.97 -13.70 23.34
N THR A 49 -10.09 -13.46 22.66
CA THR A 49 -10.42 -14.18 21.43
C THR A 49 -9.46 -13.89 20.28
N ALA A 50 -8.81 -12.73 20.24
CA ALA A 50 -7.82 -12.42 19.22
C ALA A 50 -6.51 -13.22 19.35
N PHE A 51 -6.22 -13.80 20.52
CA PHE A 51 -5.01 -14.59 20.74
C PHE A 51 -5.04 -15.95 20.03
N LYS A 52 -3.99 -16.21 19.26
CA LYS A 52 -3.69 -17.51 18.65
C LYS A 52 -2.34 -17.99 19.17
N VAL A 53 -2.21 -19.29 19.39
CA VAL A 53 -0.94 -19.90 19.81
C VAL A 53 -0.37 -20.68 18.64
N LYS A 54 0.91 -20.43 18.33
CA LYS A 54 1.64 -21.16 17.30
C LYS A 54 2.32 -22.38 17.92
N ILE A 55 1.92 -23.57 17.48
CA ILE A 55 2.55 -24.85 17.87
C ILE A 55 2.91 -25.60 16.59
N ASN A 56 4.18 -25.96 16.41
CA ASN A 56 4.68 -26.71 15.24
C ASN A 56 4.11 -26.18 13.90
N SER A 57 4.27 -24.87 13.66
CA SER A 57 3.80 -24.16 12.45
C SER A 57 2.27 -24.09 12.24
N THR A 58 1.47 -24.61 13.17
CA THR A 58 0.00 -24.50 13.14
C THR A 58 -0.48 -23.46 14.15
N TYR A 59 -1.37 -22.55 13.73
CA TYR A 59 -2.00 -21.56 14.61
C TYR A 59 -3.30 -22.12 15.21
N LEU A 60 -3.28 -22.42 16.50
CA LEU A 60 -4.46 -22.89 17.23
C LEU A 60 -5.24 -21.69 17.79
N PRO A 61 -6.58 -21.65 17.61
CA PRO A 61 -7.44 -20.60 18.16
C PRO A 61 -7.74 -20.89 19.65
N LEU A 62 -6.70 -20.93 20.48
CA LEU A 62 -6.87 -21.14 21.93
C LEU A 62 -7.56 -19.96 22.60
N GLY A 63 -7.41 -18.73 22.10
CA GLY A 63 -8.08 -17.54 22.63
C GLY A 63 -9.61 -17.68 22.68
N PRO A 64 -10.28 -17.99 21.55
CA PRO A 64 -11.72 -18.27 21.52
C PRO A 64 -12.17 -19.38 22.45
N ILE A 65 -11.38 -20.45 22.58
CA ILE A 65 -11.70 -21.57 23.48
C ILE A 65 -11.66 -21.12 24.94
N ILE A 66 -10.61 -20.42 25.36
CA ILE A 66 -10.48 -19.93 26.74
C ILE A 66 -11.59 -18.92 27.04
N ALA A 67 -11.85 -17.98 26.13
CA ALA A 67 -12.92 -17.00 26.29
C ALA A 67 -14.29 -17.67 26.43
N TYR A 68 -14.58 -18.69 25.62
CA TYR A 68 -15.81 -19.45 25.73
C TYR A 68 -15.95 -20.18 27.08
N VAL A 69 -14.88 -20.80 27.58
CA VAL A 69 -14.87 -21.47 28.89
C VAL A 69 -15.13 -20.47 30.02
N LEU A 70 -14.48 -19.31 30.01
CA LEU A 70 -14.70 -18.24 30.99
C LEU A 70 -16.15 -17.72 30.96
N MET A 71 -16.71 -17.54 29.77
CA MET A 71 -18.10 -17.14 29.59
C MET A 71 -19.06 -18.21 30.12
N LYS A 72 -18.77 -19.51 29.90
CA LYS A 72 -19.62 -20.61 30.38
C LYS A 72 -19.72 -20.63 31.90
N LYS A 73 -18.63 -20.32 32.61
CA LYS A 73 -18.56 -20.22 34.08
C LYS A 73 -19.19 -18.94 34.64
N SER A 74 -19.47 -17.95 33.81
CA SER A 74 -20.02 -16.67 34.25
C SER A 74 -21.52 -16.77 34.57
N LEU A 75 -21.89 -16.27 35.75
CA LEU A 75 -23.29 -16.19 36.20
C LEU A 75 -24.00 -14.91 35.74
N LYS A 76 -23.24 -13.85 35.39
CA LYS A 76 -23.77 -12.52 35.05
C LYS A 76 -23.42 -12.10 33.62
N ASN A 77 -24.31 -11.34 32.98
CA ASN A 77 -24.14 -10.74 31.65
C ASN A 77 -23.60 -11.71 30.57
N LYS A 78 -24.04 -12.97 30.60
CA LYS A 78 -23.54 -14.04 29.71
C LYS A 78 -23.75 -13.74 28.22
N LYS A 79 -24.89 -13.14 27.85
CA LYS A 79 -25.18 -12.71 26.47
C LYS A 79 -24.22 -11.62 25.99
N ALA A 80 -23.92 -10.62 26.82
CA ALA A 80 -22.98 -9.57 26.47
C ALA A 80 -21.56 -10.13 26.27
N LYS A 81 -21.14 -11.05 27.15
CA LYS A 81 -19.85 -11.75 27.04
C LYS A 81 -19.77 -12.63 25.79
N SER A 82 -20.85 -13.32 25.40
CA SER A 82 -20.87 -14.09 24.15
C SER A 82 -20.76 -13.18 22.93
N LEU A 83 -21.43 -12.01 22.93
CA LEU A 83 -21.30 -11.03 21.87
C LEU A 83 -19.87 -10.46 21.77
N ALA A 84 -19.20 -10.21 22.90
CA ALA A 84 -17.81 -9.78 22.90
C ALA A 84 -16.87 -10.84 22.32
N ILE A 85 -17.12 -12.12 22.61
CA ILE A 85 -16.39 -13.25 22.01
C ILE A 85 -16.59 -13.26 20.49
N ILE A 86 -17.84 -13.18 20.02
CA ILE A 86 -18.17 -13.15 18.59
C ILE A 86 -17.49 -11.95 17.91
N LEU A 87 -17.59 -10.76 18.51
CA LEU A 87 -16.93 -9.54 18.03
C LEU A 87 -15.43 -9.76 17.84
N GLY A 88 -14.73 -10.31 18.84
CA GLY A 88 -13.29 -10.56 18.72
C GLY A 88 -12.94 -11.63 17.69
N ILE A 89 -13.79 -12.66 17.50
CA ILE A 89 -13.64 -13.60 16.37
C ILE A 89 -13.76 -12.86 15.03
N PHE A 90 -14.75 -12.00 14.86
CA PHE A 90 -14.89 -11.19 13.63
C PHE A 90 -13.68 -10.28 13.39
N LEU A 91 -13.15 -9.66 14.44
CA LEU A 91 -11.98 -8.77 14.35
C LEU A 91 -10.70 -9.51 13.95
N ILE A 92 -10.58 -10.81 14.19
CA ILE A 92 -9.47 -11.63 13.65
C ILE A 92 -9.54 -11.75 12.13
N PHE A 93 -10.76 -11.86 11.59
CA PHE A 93 -10.97 -11.97 10.16
C PHE A 93 -11.05 -10.59 9.47
N TYR A 94 -11.19 -9.50 10.23
CA TYR A 94 -11.38 -8.16 9.71
C TYR A 94 -10.14 -7.50 9.07
N PRO A 95 -8.90 -7.64 9.57
CA PRO A 95 -7.71 -7.29 8.79
C PRO A 95 -7.47 -8.37 7.73
N SER A 96 -8.50 -8.71 6.98
CA SER A 96 -8.39 -9.49 5.76
C SER A 96 -7.53 -8.71 4.78
N GLU A 97 -6.78 -9.45 3.96
CA GLU A 97 -6.02 -8.88 2.84
C GLU A 97 -6.87 -7.94 1.98
N PHE A 98 -8.18 -8.19 1.90
CA PHE A 98 -9.12 -7.31 1.20
C PHE A 98 -9.18 -5.89 1.75
N VAL A 99 -9.27 -5.73 3.08
CA VAL A 99 -9.34 -4.40 3.72
C VAL A 99 -8.00 -3.69 3.60
N LEU A 100 -6.89 -4.40 3.86
CA LEU A 100 -5.54 -3.84 3.68
C LEU A 100 -5.29 -3.45 2.22
N ASN A 101 -5.75 -4.24 1.25
CA ASN A 101 -5.67 -3.90 -0.17
C ASN A 101 -6.47 -2.65 -0.50
N LYS A 102 -7.67 -2.46 0.06
CA LYS A 102 -8.46 -1.25 -0.16
C LYS A 102 -7.82 0.00 0.45
N ILE A 103 -7.27 -0.11 1.66
CA ILE A 103 -6.52 0.98 2.30
C ILE A 103 -5.28 1.30 1.46
N GLU A 104 -4.52 0.29 1.06
CA GLU A 104 -3.33 0.45 0.22
C GLU A 104 -3.69 1.13 -1.11
N GLN A 105 -4.75 0.69 -1.80
CA GLN A 105 -5.20 1.32 -3.05
C GLN A 105 -5.67 2.76 -2.87
N SER A 106 -6.23 3.09 -1.71
CA SER A 106 -6.67 4.46 -1.41
C SER A 106 -5.50 5.39 -1.08
N LEU A 107 -4.47 4.90 -0.39
CA LEU A 107 -3.28 5.68 -0.04
C LEU A 107 -2.30 5.76 -1.21
N TYR A 108 -2.22 4.69 -1.99
CA TYR A 108 -1.30 4.49 -3.10
C TYR A 108 -2.09 4.02 -4.33
N PRO A 109 -2.85 4.93 -4.98
CA PRO A 109 -3.62 4.60 -6.16
C PRO A 109 -2.70 4.15 -7.30
N ARG A 110 -2.72 2.85 -7.60
CA ARG A 110 -1.80 2.24 -8.57
C ARG A 110 -1.98 2.75 -10.01
N ASN A 111 -3.12 3.38 -10.28
CA ASN A 111 -3.45 4.06 -11.52
C ASN A 111 -3.10 5.55 -11.47
N ASN A 112 -2.08 5.95 -10.73
CA ASN A 112 -1.56 7.30 -10.72
C ASN A 112 -0.04 7.23 -10.69
N ILE A 113 0.62 7.88 -11.63
CA ILE A 113 2.09 7.85 -11.74
C ILE A 113 2.76 8.45 -10.50
N ARG A 114 2.11 9.44 -9.86
CA ARG A 114 2.55 10.08 -8.60
C ARG A 114 2.62 9.11 -7.42
N THR A 115 1.93 7.97 -7.49
CA THR A 115 2.05 6.92 -6.48
C THR A 115 3.43 6.29 -6.46
N TYR A 116 4.08 6.21 -7.62
CA TYR A 116 5.40 5.59 -7.79
C TYR A 116 6.52 6.63 -7.67
N LEU A 117 6.26 7.87 -8.07
CA LEU A 117 7.20 8.99 -7.97
C LEU A 117 6.99 9.73 -6.65
N VAL A 118 7.67 9.30 -5.59
CA VAL A 118 7.42 9.77 -4.21
C VAL A 118 8.38 10.89 -3.82
N GLY A 119 7.94 12.14 -3.94
CA GLY A 119 8.50 13.29 -3.24
C GLY A 119 9.20 14.34 -4.12
N GLU A 120 9.21 15.59 -3.62
CA GLU A 120 10.11 16.65 -4.09
C GLU A 120 11.55 16.11 -4.05
N ARG A 121 12.26 16.26 -5.18
CA ARG A 121 13.60 15.73 -5.43
C ARG A 121 14.52 16.04 -4.24
N ARG A 122 14.75 15.05 -3.37
CA ARG A 122 15.89 15.09 -2.46
C ARG A 122 17.09 14.69 -3.29
N HIS A 123 18.06 15.58 -3.35
CA HIS A 123 19.34 15.46 -4.06
C HIS A 123 19.83 13.99 -4.11
N GLY A 124 20.01 13.45 -5.32
CA GLY A 124 20.29 12.04 -5.61
C GLY A 124 19.05 11.29 -6.11
N GLY A 125 18.90 10.82 -7.34
CA GLY A 125 19.83 10.54 -8.42
C GLY A 125 19.02 9.81 -9.48
N ILE A 126 18.35 10.54 -10.37
CA ILE A 126 17.63 9.94 -11.49
C ILE A 126 18.67 9.42 -12.48
N ALA A 127 19.02 8.14 -12.39
CA ALA A 127 19.86 7.45 -13.36
C ALA A 127 19.01 6.92 -14.51
N THR A 128 18.56 7.81 -15.40
CA THR A 128 17.91 7.38 -16.64
C THR A 128 18.95 6.68 -17.50
N ILE A 129 18.69 5.45 -17.95
CA ILE A 129 19.56 4.77 -18.92
C ILE A 129 18.69 4.39 -20.11
N PHE A 130 18.94 5.01 -21.26
CA PHE A 130 18.27 4.67 -22.50
C PHE A 130 18.92 3.43 -23.11
N TYR A 131 18.10 2.44 -23.46
CA TYR A 131 18.51 1.31 -24.28
C TYR A 131 17.67 1.34 -25.53
N THR A 132 18.27 1.12 -26.71
CA THR A 132 17.52 0.86 -27.94
C THR A 132 17.62 -0.62 -28.31
N LYS A 133 16.66 -1.12 -29.09
CA LYS A 133 16.65 -2.49 -29.62
C LYS A 133 17.89 -2.82 -30.48
N ASN A 134 18.60 -1.81 -30.98
CA ASN A 134 19.71 -1.95 -31.94
C ASN A 134 21.09 -1.53 -31.41
N GLY A 135 21.21 -1.18 -30.13
CA GLY A 135 22.48 -0.74 -29.53
C GLY A 135 22.29 0.14 -28.30
N ILE A 136 23.31 0.18 -27.45
CA ILE A 136 23.31 0.96 -26.21
C ILE A 136 23.68 2.40 -26.55
N SER A 137 22.72 3.34 -26.45
CA SER A 137 23.03 4.76 -26.31
C SER A 137 22.88 5.09 -24.82
N LEU A 138 23.97 4.94 -24.07
CA LEU A 138 23.96 5.10 -22.61
C LEU A 138 23.98 6.58 -22.24
N THR A 139 22.87 7.28 -22.33
CA THR A 139 22.76 8.61 -21.71
C THR A 139 22.41 8.41 -20.25
N THR A 140 23.41 8.39 -19.38
CA THR A 140 23.21 8.33 -17.92
C THR A 140 23.19 9.74 -17.37
N PHE A 141 22.01 10.22 -17.03
CA PHE A 141 21.89 11.41 -16.20
C PHE A 141 22.22 10.97 -14.78
N THR A 142 23.23 11.55 -14.15
CA THR A 142 23.45 11.37 -12.71
C THR A 142 23.47 12.75 -12.11
N ALA A 143 22.51 13.04 -11.23
CA ALA A 143 22.32 14.35 -10.61
C ALA A 143 23.56 14.85 -9.82
N ASP A 144 24.57 14.01 -9.65
CA ASP A 144 25.82 14.34 -8.96
C ASP A 144 26.96 14.82 -9.88
N ILE A 145 26.79 14.87 -11.23
CA ILE A 145 27.95 14.99 -12.13
C ILE A 145 27.94 16.20 -13.09
N LEU A 146 26.81 16.80 -13.52
CA LEU A 146 26.83 18.01 -14.36
C LEU A 146 25.61 18.94 -14.18
N ASP A 147 25.83 20.18 -13.75
CA ASP A 147 24.79 21.20 -13.49
C ASP A 147 23.82 21.45 -14.67
N ASN A 148 24.28 21.33 -15.92
CA ASN A 148 23.46 21.58 -17.11
C ASN A 148 22.48 20.44 -17.44
N GLU A 149 22.76 19.23 -16.97
CA GLU A 149 21.95 18.03 -17.23
C GLU A 149 20.88 17.81 -16.13
N ILE A 150 21.03 18.52 -15.01
CA ILE A 150 20.10 18.51 -13.88
C ILE A 150 18.76 19.15 -14.27
N GLU A 151 18.77 20.25 -15.04
CA GLU A 151 17.57 20.96 -15.46
C GLU A 151 16.72 20.11 -16.42
N THR A 152 17.33 19.49 -17.42
CA THR A 152 16.63 18.59 -18.35
C THR A 152 16.04 17.37 -17.63
N ALA A 153 16.79 16.78 -16.69
CA ALA A 153 16.28 15.68 -15.87
C ALA A 153 15.12 16.11 -14.96
N ASP A 154 15.15 17.33 -14.43
CA ASP A 154 14.04 17.91 -13.64
C ASP A 154 12.80 18.16 -14.49
N MET A 155 12.97 18.73 -15.68
CA MET A 155 11.87 18.96 -16.61
C MET A 155 11.21 17.63 -16.99
N LEU A 156 12.01 16.60 -17.31
CA LEU A 156 11.50 15.27 -17.62
C LEU A 156 10.76 14.65 -16.42
N TYR A 157 11.30 14.76 -15.21
CA TYR A 157 10.64 14.26 -13.99
C TYR A 157 9.32 14.98 -13.69
N ASN A 158 9.28 16.30 -13.85
CA ASN A 158 8.08 17.11 -13.66
C ASN A 158 6.99 16.74 -14.67
N GLU A 159 7.36 16.50 -15.92
CA GLU A 159 6.41 16.03 -16.94
C GLU A 159 5.94 14.59 -16.70
N LEU A 160 6.80 13.71 -16.19
CA LEU A 160 6.41 12.36 -15.78
C LEU A 160 5.35 12.39 -14.67
N ILE A 161 5.50 13.25 -13.67
CA ILE A 161 4.51 13.43 -12.58
C ILE A 161 3.12 13.81 -13.10
N ASN A 162 3.04 14.39 -14.29
CA ASN A 162 1.81 14.87 -14.92
C ASN A 162 1.21 13.87 -15.91
N CYS A 163 1.84 12.73 -16.16
CA CYS A 163 1.30 11.71 -17.04
C CYS A 163 0.01 11.08 -16.48
N GLU A 164 -1.01 10.99 -17.33
CA GLU A 164 -2.32 10.45 -16.97
C GLU A 164 -2.43 8.97 -17.32
N VAL A 165 -3.25 8.19 -16.62
CA VAL A 165 -3.42 6.78 -16.99
C VAL A 165 -4.10 6.64 -18.35
N SER A 166 -3.49 5.83 -19.21
CA SER A 166 -4.07 5.42 -20.47
C SER A 166 -5.01 4.24 -20.27
N ASN A 167 -6.18 4.32 -20.89
CA ASN A 167 -7.11 3.19 -20.99
C ASN A 167 -6.80 2.28 -22.19
N ASN A 168 -5.83 2.64 -23.02
CA ASN A 168 -5.43 1.81 -24.15
C ASN A 168 -4.66 0.58 -23.68
N ARG A 169 -5.00 -0.57 -24.24
CA ARG A 169 -4.26 -1.83 -24.07
C ARG A 169 -3.50 -2.21 -25.35
N ARG A 170 -3.07 -1.22 -26.13
CA ARG A 170 -2.35 -1.50 -27.38
C ARG A 170 -1.01 -2.13 -27.03
N MET A 171 -0.62 -3.16 -27.77
CA MET A 171 0.77 -3.61 -27.75
C MET A 171 1.58 -2.54 -28.46
N ILE A 172 2.32 -1.77 -27.68
CA ILE A 172 3.28 -0.80 -28.17
C ILE A 172 4.60 -1.53 -28.34
N GLU A 173 5.26 -1.31 -29.47
CA GLU A 173 6.66 -1.71 -29.59
C GLU A 173 7.49 -0.67 -28.83
N TYR A 174 7.91 -1.03 -27.63
CA TYR A 174 8.77 -0.19 -26.81
C TYR A 174 10.19 -0.28 -27.31
N GLU A 175 10.77 0.86 -27.65
CA GLU A 175 12.15 0.94 -28.13
C GLU A 175 13.09 1.45 -27.04
N TYR A 176 12.59 2.26 -26.11
CA TYR A 176 13.38 2.94 -25.09
C TYR A 176 12.97 2.48 -23.70
N PHE A 177 13.94 2.44 -22.79
CA PHE A 177 13.79 2.07 -21.40
C PHE A 177 14.35 3.19 -20.52
N PHE A 178 13.77 3.39 -19.35
CA PHE A 178 14.17 4.40 -18.38
C PHE A 178 14.19 3.77 -17.01
N HIS A 179 15.29 3.93 -16.29
CA HIS A 179 15.37 3.52 -14.90
C HIS A 179 15.28 4.75 -14.00
N PHE A 180 14.38 4.72 -13.02
CA PHE A 180 14.34 5.71 -11.96
C PHE A 180 14.77 5.05 -10.66
N ASN A 181 15.97 5.41 -10.20
CA ASN A 181 16.43 5.08 -8.86
C ASN A 181 16.09 6.25 -7.93
N GLN A 182 15.31 6.00 -6.89
CA GLN A 182 14.85 7.01 -5.95
C GLN A 182 15.34 6.66 -4.55
N ASP A 183 15.97 7.62 -3.87
CA ASP A 183 16.29 7.50 -2.44
C ASP A 183 15.05 7.88 -1.61
N ILE A 184 14.18 6.90 -1.37
CA ILE A 184 12.89 7.10 -0.69
C ILE A 184 12.74 6.16 0.51
N GLU A 185 11.95 6.60 1.50
CA GLU A 185 11.67 5.83 2.71
C GLU A 185 10.94 4.50 2.44
N ASP A 186 10.19 4.41 1.34
CA ASP A 186 9.47 3.19 0.94
C ASP A 186 10.26 2.44 -0.15
N PRO A 187 11.02 1.37 0.19
CA PRO A 187 11.92 0.71 -0.75
C PRO A 187 11.20 0.07 -1.94
N ARG A 188 9.88 -0.08 -1.85
CA ARG A 188 9.02 -0.62 -2.91
C ARG A 188 9.07 0.21 -4.19
N PHE A 189 9.20 1.53 -4.08
CA PHE A 189 9.28 2.42 -5.26
C PHE A 189 10.70 2.93 -5.53
N GLY A 190 11.70 2.37 -4.85
CA GLY A 190 13.09 2.83 -4.94
C GLY A 190 13.74 2.56 -6.30
N ARG A 191 13.23 1.61 -7.08
CA ARG A 191 13.66 1.35 -8.46
C ARG A 191 12.45 1.13 -9.35
N LEU A 192 12.31 1.96 -10.37
CA LEU A 192 11.23 1.87 -11.36
C LEU A 192 11.83 1.75 -12.76
N GLU A 193 11.18 0.97 -13.63
CA GLU A 193 11.54 0.88 -15.04
C GLU A 193 10.34 1.31 -15.89
N PHE A 194 10.51 2.36 -16.69
CA PHE A 194 9.52 2.77 -17.68
C PHE A 194 9.98 2.36 -19.08
N LYS A 195 9.04 1.90 -19.90
CA LYS A 195 9.24 1.54 -21.30
C LYS A 195 8.49 2.52 -22.19
N VAL A 196 9.10 2.98 -23.26
CA VAL A 196 8.59 4.07 -24.08
C VAL A 196 8.74 3.75 -25.56
N GLY A 197 7.68 3.99 -26.32
CA GLY A 197 7.69 3.85 -27.78
C GLY A 197 8.40 5.03 -28.45
N VAL A 198 8.68 4.91 -29.74
CA VAL A 198 9.41 5.92 -30.53
C VAL A 198 8.79 7.32 -30.46
N GLU A 199 7.46 7.37 -30.53
CA GLU A 199 6.71 8.63 -30.50
C GLU A 199 6.51 9.18 -29.08
N ALA A 200 6.96 8.45 -28.05
CA ALA A 200 6.83 8.80 -26.64
C ALA A 200 5.42 9.16 -26.15
N LYS A 201 4.37 8.81 -26.89
CA LYS A 201 2.97 9.12 -26.54
C LYS A 201 2.48 8.39 -25.30
N GLU A 202 3.04 7.22 -25.04
CA GLU A 202 2.63 6.35 -23.94
C GLU A 202 3.88 5.78 -23.23
N LEU A 203 3.81 5.73 -21.90
CA LEU A 203 4.79 5.12 -21.00
C LEU A 203 4.20 3.84 -20.43
N GLN A 204 4.99 2.78 -20.36
CA GLN A 204 4.64 1.57 -19.64
C GLN A 204 5.50 1.43 -18.39
N LEU A 205 4.86 1.21 -17.24
CA LEU A 205 5.51 0.80 -15.99
C LEU A 205 5.10 -0.64 -15.67
N ASP A 206 6.07 -1.54 -15.61
CA ASP A 206 5.85 -2.90 -15.10
C ASP A 206 6.18 -2.96 -13.60
N TYR A 207 5.17 -3.21 -12.77
CA TYR A 207 5.32 -3.20 -11.31
C TYR A 207 4.45 -4.28 -10.65
N GLU A 208 5.04 -5.10 -9.76
CA GLU A 208 4.36 -6.21 -9.05
C GLU A 208 3.52 -7.13 -9.97
N ASN A 209 4.09 -7.57 -11.09
CA ASN A 209 3.43 -8.42 -12.11
C ASN A 209 2.20 -7.77 -12.78
N LYS A 210 2.09 -6.44 -12.74
CA LYS A 210 1.07 -5.67 -13.46
C LYS A 210 1.74 -4.64 -14.35
N THR A 211 1.09 -4.39 -15.49
CA THR A 211 1.50 -3.39 -16.46
C THR A 211 0.57 -2.20 -16.35
N TYR A 212 1.15 -1.01 -16.18
CA TYR A 212 0.46 0.27 -16.13
C TYR A 212 0.88 1.10 -17.34
N ILE A 213 -0.09 1.69 -18.03
CA ILE A 213 0.18 2.54 -19.19
C ILE A 213 -0.26 3.96 -18.86
N PHE A 214 0.57 4.94 -19.19
CA PHE A 214 0.33 6.35 -18.97
C PHE A 214 0.47 7.13 -20.28
N ASN A 215 -0.45 8.02 -20.59
CA ASN A 215 -0.32 8.99 -21.66
C ASN A 215 0.63 10.11 -21.23
N THR A 216 1.47 10.54 -22.14
CA THR A 216 2.42 11.64 -21.93
C THR A 216 1.89 12.96 -22.46
N SER A 217 2.38 14.07 -21.91
CA SER A 217 2.13 15.41 -22.43
C SER A 217 2.89 15.66 -23.76
N GLU A 218 2.47 16.67 -24.52
CA GLU A 218 3.23 17.11 -25.70
C GLU A 218 4.62 17.63 -25.31
N GLU A 219 4.72 18.27 -24.14
CA GLU A 219 5.97 18.75 -23.54
C GLU A 219 6.92 17.58 -23.26
N PHE A 220 6.42 16.49 -22.65
CA PHE A 220 7.22 15.28 -22.45
C PHE A 220 7.73 14.71 -23.78
N GLN A 221 6.86 14.63 -24.79
CA GLN A 221 7.22 14.07 -26.11
C GLN A 221 8.32 14.88 -26.78
N LYS A 222 8.28 16.22 -26.69
CA LYS A 222 9.33 17.11 -27.19
C LYS A 222 10.64 16.90 -26.45
N LEU A 223 10.62 16.97 -25.11
CA LEU A 223 11.80 16.78 -24.27
C LEU A 223 12.46 15.43 -24.50
N PHE A 224 11.65 14.36 -24.57
CA PHE A 224 12.16 13.03 -24.83
C PHE A 224 12.83 12.92 -26.20
N LYS A 225 12.21 13.49 -27.24
CA LYS A 225 12.78 13.51 -28.59
C LYS A 225 14.12 14.22 -28.62
N ASP A 226 14.22 15.38 -27.98
CA ASP A 226 15.46 16.16 -27.89
C ASP A 226 16.59 15.44 -27.12
N ILE A 227 16.25 14.53 -26.19
CA ILE A 227 17.23 13.74 -25.42
C ILE A 227 17.74 12.52 -26.21
N VAL A 228 16.90 11.98 -27.09
CA VAL A 228 17.14 10.71 -27.78
C VAL A 228 17.75 10.89 -29.18
N GLU A 229 17.46 12.02 -29.85
CA GLU A 229 18.05 12.41 -31.14
C GLU A 229 19.38 13.18 -30.99
#